data_AF-A0A9D6YKM6-F1
#
_entry.id   AF-A0A9D6YKM6-F1
#
_cell.length_a   1.000
_cell.length_b   1.000
_cell.length_c   1.000
_cell.angle_alpha   90.00
_cell.angle_beta   90.00
_cell.angle_gamma   90.00
#
_symmetry.space_group_name_H-M   'P 1'
#
loop_
_entity.id
_entity.type
_entity.pdbx_description
1 polymer ?
#
loop_
_entity_poly.entity_id
_entity_poly.type
_entity_poly.pdbx_seq_one_letter_code
_entity_poly.pdbx_strand_id
1 'polypeptide(L)' 'MSGHSKWSTIKRKKGAVDAKRGKVFGKLTKELTVAARLGGGDPTGNPRLRAAIAAAKAENLPKDNMLKAIRKGT' A
#
# COMPACT_ATOMS: atom_id res chain seq x y z
N MET A 1 13.42 -33.51 21.49
CA MET A 1 14.49 -32.80 20.74
C MET A 1 13.84 -31.78 19.82
N SER A 2 14.11 -30.52 20.13
CA SER A 2 13.75 -29.27 19.45
C SER A 2 13.79 -29.32 17.92
N GLY A 3 12.63 -29.50 17.28
CA GLY A 3 12.40 -29.24 15.85
C GLY A 3 12.37 -27.74 15.53
N HIS A 4 13.24 -26.95 16.16
CA HIS A 4 13.31 -25.49 16.03
C HIS A 4 14.22 -25.12 14.86
N SER A 5 13.73 -25.36 13.65
CA SER A 5 14.30 -24.71 12.48
C SER A 5 14.08 -23.19 12.64
N LYS A 6 15.17 -22.46 12.92
CA LYS A 6 15.20 -20.99 12.95
C LYS A 6 14.52 -20.41 11.71
N TRP A 7 14.73 -21.06 10.56
CA TRP A 7 14.10 -20.73 9.30
C TRP A 7 12.57 -20.88 9.33
N SER A 8 12.03 -22.00 9.84
CA SER A 8 10.58 -22.25 9.88
C SER A 8 9.83 -21.20 10.71
N THR A 9 10.40 -20.77 11.83
CA THR A 9 9.83 -19.71 12.69
C THR A 9 9.87 -18.35 11.99
N ILE A 10 11.00 -17.99 11.36
CA ILE A 10 11.14 -16.74 10.60
C ILE A 10 10.16 -16.72 9.44
N LYS A 11 10.03 -17.81 8.69
CA LYS A 11 9.11 -17.94 7.55
C LYS A 11 7.66 -17.71 7.98
N ARG A 12 7.22 -18.35 9.07
CA ARG A 12 5.83 -18.19 9.57
C ARG A 12 5.57 -16.76 10.03
N LYS A 13 6.49 -16.17 10.81
CA LYS A 13 6.36 -14.78 11.30
C LYS A 13 6.34 -13.79 10.13
N LYS A 14 7.25 -13.94 9.18
CA LYS A 14 7.32 -13.10 7.97
C LYS A 14 6.05 -13.21 7.14
N GLY A 15 5.56 -14.42 6.87
CA GLY A 15 4.33 -14.63 6.10
C GLY A 15 3.11 -13.94 6.72
N ALA A 16 2.96 -13.98 8.05
CA ALA A 16 1.87 -13.27 8.74
C ALA A 16 1.99 -11.74 8.62
N VAL A 17 3.22 -11.20 8.68
CA VAL A 17 3.48 -9.76 8.51
C VAL A 17 3.22 -9.33 7.06
N ASP A 18 3.71 -10.10 6.09
CA ASP A 18 3.54 -9.81 4.67
C ASP A 18 2.05 -9.86 4.27
N ALA A 19 1.28 -10.82 4.81
CA ALA A 19 -0.17 -10.89 4.60
C ALA A 19 -0.91 -9.66 5.15
N LYS A 20 -0.51 -9.16 6.33
CA LYS A 20 -1.07 -7.92 6.90
C LYS A 20 -0.71 -6.71 6.04
N ARG A 21 0.55 -6.60 5.61
CA ARG A 21 1.01 -5.53 4.72
C ARG A 21 0.28 -5.52 3.38
N GLY A 22 0.06 -6.69 2.78
CA GLY A 22 -0.71 -6.83 1.53
C GLY A 22 -2.13 -6.27 1.64
N LYS A 23 -2.82 -6.50 2.77
CA LYS A 23 -4.15 -5.91 3.02
C LYS A 23 -4.12 -4.39 3.11
N VAL A 24 -3.10 -3.83 3.77
CA VAL A 24 -2.90 -2.38 3.88
C VAL A 24 -2.63 -1.76 2.51
N PHE A 25 -1.75 -2.38 1.71
CA PHE A 25 -1.44 -1.94 0.35
C PHE A 25 -2.66 -1.95 -0.56
N GLY A 26 -3.50 -2.98 -0.48
CA GLY A 26 -4.76 -3.04 -1.23
C GLY A 26 -5.71 -1.91 -0.88
N LYS A 27 -5.86 -1.59 0.42
CA LYS A 27 -6.70 -0.47 0.88
C LYS A 27 -6.19 0.88 0.38
N LEU A 28 -4.88 1.14 0.51
CA LEU A 28 -4.25 2.38 0.05
C LEU A 28 -4.34 2.56 -1.47
N THR A 29 -4.11 1.48 -2.23
CA THR A 29 -4.23 1.50 -3.70
C THR A 29 -5.65 1.86 -4.13
N LYS A 30 -6.66 1.29 -3.46
CA LYS A 30 -8.07 1.60 -3.73
C LYS A 30 -8.39 3.05 -3.38
N GLU A 31 -7.90 3.55 -2.24
CA GLU A 31 -8.10 4.94 -1.83
C GLU A 31 -7.46 5.93 -2.81
N LEU A 32 -6.23 5.67 -3.27
CA LEU A 32 -5.56 6.47 -4.30
C LEU A 32 -6.36 6.53 -5.60
N THR A 33 -6.89 5.39 -6.04
CA THR A 33 -7.69 5.29 -7.27
C THR A 33 -9.01 6.08 -7.12
N VAL A 34 -9.70 5.95 -5.98
CA VAL A 34 -10.96 6.66 -5.72
C VAL A 34 -10.71 8.16 -5.59
N ALA A 35 -9.67 8.58 -4.87
CA ALA A 35 -9.32 9.98 -4.75
C ALA A 35 -9.01 10.61 -6.11
N ALA A 36 -8.21 9.92 -6.94
CA ALA A 36 -7.91 10.37 -8.31
C ALA A 36 -9.17 10.44 -9.19
N ARG A 37 -10.11 9.51 -9.05
CA ARG A 37 -11.37 9.52 -9.82
C ARG A 37 -12.33 10.63 -9.42
N LEU A 38 -12.32 11.05 -8.16
CA LEU A 38 -13.21 12.08 -7.65
C LEU A 38 -12.70 13.51 -7.90
N GLY A 39 -11.39 13.73 -7.82
CA GLY A 39 -10.80 15.07 -7.84
C GLY A 39 -9.69 15.25 -8.88
N GLY A 40 -9.55 14.33 -9.83
CA GLY A 40 -8.47 14.33 -10.80
C GLY A 40 -7.13 13.87 -10.22
N GLY A 41 -6.16 13.66 -11.13
CA GLY A 41 -4.86 13.05 -10.81
C GLY A 41 -3.80 14.01 -10.31
N ASP A 42 -4.15 15.29 -10.16
CA ASP A 42 -3.25 16.31 -9.66
C ASP A 42 -3.34 16.40 -8.12
N PRO A 43 -2.26 16.04 -7.38
CA PRO A 43 -2.23 16.15 -5.92
C PRO A 43 -2.25 17.59 -5.40
N THR A 44 -1.98 18.59 -6.25
CA THR A 44 -2.02 20.00 -5.87
C THR A 44 -3.47 20.49 -5.77
N GLY A 45 -4.33 20.12 -6.71
CA GLY A 45 -5.77 20.42 -6.71
C GLY A 45 -6.64 19.49 -5.87
N ASN A 46 -6.12 18.33 -5.46
CA ASN A 46 -6.88 17.30 -4.74
C ASN A 46 -6.29 16.98 -3.35
N PRO A 47 -6.78 17.62 -2.27
CA PRO A 47 -6.31 17.38 -0.90
C PRO A 47 -6.46 15.91 -0.46
N ARG A 48 -7.52 15.23 -0.93
CA ARG A 48 -7.75 13.81 -0.61
C ARG A 48 -6.68 12.92 -1.22
N LEU A 49 -6.31 13.18 -2.48
CA LEU A 49 -5.23 12.47 -3.15
C LEU A 49 -3.89 12.72 -2.45
N ARG A 50 -3.62 13.96 -2.02
CA ARG A 50 -2.41 14.30 -1.28
C ARG A 50 -2.29 13.54 0.05
N ALA A 51 -3.38 13.47 0.81
CA ALA A 51 -3.44 12.71 2.06
C ALA A 51 -3.24 11.19 1.81
N ALA A 52 -3.87 10.65 0.76
CA ALA A 52 -3.70 9.25 0.36
C ALA A 52 -2.25 8.93 -0.05
N ILE A 53 -1.57 9.85 -0.76
CA ILE A 53 -0.15 9.71 -1.11
C ILE A 53 0.74 9.74 0.14
N ALA A 54 0.46 10.62 1.10
CA ALA A 54 1.20 10.68 2.36
C ALA A 54 1.06 9.38 3.16
N ALA A 55 -0.17 8.86 3.29
CA ALA A 55 -0.44 7.58 3.95
C ALA A 55 0.26 6.41 3.22
N ALA A 56 0.24 6.41 1.89
CA ALA A 56 0.92 5.39 1.10
C ALA A 56 2.45 5.41 1.27
N LYS A 57 3.06 6.60 1.37
CA LYS A 57 4.48 6.75 1.67
C LYS A 57 4.83 6.26 3.09
N ALA A 58 3.98 6.55 4.08
CA ALA A 58 4.19 6.09 5.46
C ALA A 58 4.24 4.55 5.56
N GLU A 59 3.45 3.86 4.74
CA GLU A 59 3.42 2.40 4.68
C GLU A 59 4.47 1.79 3.73
N ASN A 60 5.38 2.59 3.17
CA ASN A 60 6.38 2.17 2.19
C ASN A 60 5.79 1.54 0.92
N LEU A 61 4.62 2.02 0.47
CA LEU A 61 4.07 1.61 -0.82
C LEU A 61 5.02 2.09 -1.95
N PRO A 62 5.41 1.21 -2.90
CA PRO A 62 6.28 1.61 -3.99
C PRO A 62 5.69 2.73 -4.85
N LYS A 63 6.54 3.66 -5.30
CA LYS A 63 6.15 4.79 -6.14
C LYS A 63 5.42 4.35 -7.41
N ASP A 64 5.88 3.29 -8.05
CA ASP A 64 5.26 2.76 -9.27
C ASP A 64 3.82 2.29 -9.04
N ASN A 65 3.54 1.71 -7.87
CA ASN A 65 2.19 1.28 -7.51
C ASN A 65 1.28 2.48 -7.26
N MET A 66 1.80 3.53 -6.61
CA MET A 66 1.07 4.78 -6.43
C MET A 66 0.73 5.43 -7.77
N LEU A 67 1.71 5.55 -8.68
CA LEU A 67 1.50 6.12 -10.01
C LEU A 67 0.50 5.32 -10.83
N LYS A 68 0.58 3.98 -10.80
CA LYS A 68 -0.40 3.10 -11.46
C LYS A 68 -1.81 3.29 -10.90
N ALA A 69 -1.96 3.43 -9.59
CA ALA A 69 -3.25 3.65 -8.94
C ALA A 69 -3.88 4.99 -9.35
N ILE A 70 -3.07 6.06 -9.38
CA ILE A 70 -3.49 7.41 -9.79
C ILE A 70 -3.91 7.40 -11.26
N ARG A 71 -3.06 6.86 -12.14
CA ARG A 71 -3.33 6.73 -13.59
C ARG A 71 -4.56 5.87 -13.92
N LYS A 72 -4.94 4.96 -13.03
CA LYS A 72 -6.16 4.15 -13.18
C LYS A 72 -7.42 4.92 -12.78
N GLY A 73 -7.29 5.88 -11.87
CA GLY A 73 -8.38 6.69 -11.36
C GLY A 73 -8.66 7.93 -12.20
N THR A 74 -7.66 8.46 -12.91
CA THR A 74 -7.78 9.51 -13.92
C THR A 74 -7.99 8.95 -15.31
#